data_AF-K9LC55-F1
#
_entry.id   AF-K9LC55-F1
#
_cell.length_a   1.000
_cell.length_b   1.000
_cell.length_c   1.000
_cell.angle_alpha   90.00
_cell.angle_beta   90.00
_cell.angle_gamma   90.00
#
_symmetry.space_group_name_H-M   'P 1'
#
loop_
_entity.id
_entity.type
_entity.pdbx_description
1 polymer ?
#
loop_
_entity_poly.entity_id
_entity_poly.type
_entity_poly.pdbx_seq_one_letter_code
_entity_poly.pdbx_strand_id
1 'polypeptide(L)'
;DVVVLADAASVREFLKCEEFTARAPLYVTHGIMGGFGLICSEGALWRNQRKHVIDWLKDLGMTKKQGNARKSMEQRIKSGVIECMKSFRDDSKKHSSFDPHHALQHTLGNIINDLVFGVKYARDDVTWKYLLQLQEKGLKLMGVSGAVNFLPWLRFLPWNLRSIRFLLDGKARTHEIYKSLIEKREQTWEQRKAVSDDSFNILDHFIDERMRRE
;
A
#
# COMPACT_ATOMS: atom_id res chain seq x y z
N ASP A 1 -11.61 17.08 22.49
CA ASP A 1 -12.10 15.87 23.18
C ASP A 1 -11.76 14.61 22.41
N VAL A 2 -11.56 13.50 23.11
CA VAL A 2 -11.34 12.16 22.52
C VAL A 2 -12.50 11.28 22.97
N VAL A 3 -13.17 10.65 22.00
CA VAL A 3 -14.25 9.69 22.26
C VAL A 3 -13.75 8.29 21.93
N VAL A 4 -13.97 7.34 22.83
CA VAL A 4 -13.56 5.94 22.66
C VAL A 4 -14.81 5.06 22.61
N LEU A 5 -14.98 4.32 21.53
CA LEU A 5 -16.04 3.34 21.36
C LEU A 5 -15.47 1.95 21.65
N ALA A 6 -16.01 1.26 22.64
CA ALA A 6 -15.47 -0.01 23.11
C ALA A 6 -16.36 -1.23 22.79
N ASP A 7 -17.67 -1.02 22.57
CA ASP A 7 -18.61 -2.10 22.30
C ASP A 7 -19.01 -2.19 20.82
N ALA A 8 -19.40 -3.39 20.39
CA ALA A 8 -19.71 -3.67 19.00
C ALA A 8 -20.98 -2.96 18.50
N ALA A 9 -21.93 -2.62 19.37
CA ALA A 9 -23.16 -1.93 18.97
C ALA A 9 -22.83 -0.46 18.65
N SER A 10 -22.11 0.22 19.54
CA SER A 10 -21.67 1.60 19.34
C SER A 10 -20.76 1.74 18.12
N VAL A 11 -19.79 0.84 17.94
CA VAL A 11 -18.91 0.86 16.75
C VAL A 11 -19.72 0.67 15.46
N ARG A 12 -20.68 -0.27 15.46
CA ARG A 12 -21.52 -0.51 14.29
C ARG A 12 -22.38 0.69 13.95
N GLU A 13 -22.96 1.35 14.95
CA GLU A 13 -23.79 2.52 14.74
C GLU A 13 -22.96 3.70 14.23
N PHE A 14 -21.81 3.96 14.86
CA PHE A 14 -20.88 4.99 14.43
C PHE A 14 -20.41 4.81 12.98
N LEU A 15 -20.07 3.59 12.57
CA LEU A 15 -19.57 3.32 11.21
C LEU A 15 -20.66 3.41 10.11
N LYS A 16 -21.95 3.53 10.46
CA LYS A 16 -23.02 3.77 9.48
C LYS A 16 -23.20 5.25 9.15
N CYS A 17 -22.87 6.15 10.07
CA CYS A 17 -23.10 7.58 9.90
C CYS A 17 -22.03 8.18 8.98
N GLU A 18 -22.46 8.87 7.92
CA GLU A 18 -21.52 9.51 6.98
C GLU A 18 -20.73 10.65 7.65
N GLU A 19 -21.30 11.29 8.66
CA GLU A 19 -20.70 12.37 9.44
C GLU A 19 -19.41 11.94 10.14
N PHE A 20 -19.26 10.64 10.41
CA PHE A 20 -18.10 10.06 11.10
C PHE A 20 -17.05 9.48 10.14
N THR A 21 -17.17 9.75 8.84
CA THR A 21 -16.21 9.28 7.82
C THR A 21 -14.95 10.14 7.72
N ALA A 22 -14.90 11.29 8.39
CA ALA A 22 -13.80 12.26 8.40
C ALA A 22 -12.49 11.72 9.01
N ARG A 23 -11.39 12.45 8.84
CA ARG A 23 -10.09 12.15 9.45
C ARG A 23 -9.65 13.32 10.32
N ALA A 24 -9.23 13.03 11.55
CA ALA A 24 -8.66 14.06 12.40
C ALA A 24 -7.40 14.67 11.73
N PRO A 25 -7.25 16.00 11.69
CA PRO A 25 -6.13 16.70 11.06
C PRO A 25 -4.85 16.61 11.91
N LEU A 26 -4.40 15.38 12.17
CA LEU A 26 -3.25 15.09 13.02
C LEU A 26 -1.93 15.36 12.29
N TYR A 27 -0.87 15.69 13.03
CA TYR A 27 0.43 16.01 12.44
C TYR A 27 1.02 14.86 11.60
N VAL A 28 0.86 13.61 12.05
CA VAL A 28 1.35 12.45 11.27
C VAL A 28 0.58 12.27 9.96
N THR A 29 -0.74 12.46 9.94
CA THR A 29 -1.58 12.24 8.74
C THR A 29 -1.63 13.46 7.80
N HIS A 30 -1.67 14.67 8.34
CA HIS A 30 -1.81 15.89 7.55
C HIS A 30 -0.50 16.66 7.43
N GLY A 31 0.33 16.69 8.48
CA GLY A 31 1.63 17.35 8.43
C GLY A 31 2.68 16.56 7.63
N ILE A 32 2.81 15.25 7.90
CA ILE A 32 3.80 14.40 7.20
C ILE A 32 3.22 13.87 5.88
N MET A 33 2.04 13.24 5.91
CA MET A 33 1.46 12.63 4.69
C MET A 33 0.75 13.64 3.79
N GLY A 34 0.37 14.82 4.31
CA GLY A 34 -0.24 15.90 3.52
C GLY A 34 -1.76 15.78 3.36
N GLY A 35 -2.43 14.86 4.07
CA GLY A 35 -3.88 14.68 3.95
C GLY A 35 -4.33 14.01 2.65
N PHE A 36 -3.40 13.50 1.84
CA PHE A 36 -3.70 12.85 0.56
C PHE A 36 -3.77 11.31 0.67
N GLY A 37 -4.33 10.70 -0.37
CA GLY A 37 -4.47 9.24 -0.49
C GLY A 37 -5.63 8.68 0.32
N LEU A 38 -5.88 7.38 0.19
CA LEU A 38 -7.10 6.72 0.71
C LEU A 38 -7.21 6.68 2.25
N ILE A 39 -6.08 6.77 2.94
CA ILE A 39 -6.03 6.67 4.41
C ILE A 39 -6.29 8.03 5.06
N CYS A 40 -5.68 9.10 4.52
CA CYS A 40 -5.68 10.42 5.15
C CYS A 40 -6.72 11.39 4.56
N SER A 41 -7.13 11.21 3.30
CA SER A 41 -8.11 12.11 2.67
C SER A 41 -9.53 11.89 3.21
N GLU A 42 -10.38 12.88 3.01
CA GLU A 42 -11.79 12.87 3.37
C GLU A 42 -12.69 13.55 2.32
N GLY A 43 -14.00 13.56 2.56
CA GLY A 43 -14.96 14.23 1.69
C GLY A 43 -15.03 13.68 0.27
N ALA A 44 -15.27 14.56 -0.70
CA ALA A 44 -15.47 14.19 -2.10
C ALA A 44 -14.21 13.54 -2.73
N LEU A 45 -13.02 14.02 -2.38
CA LEU A 45 -11.75 13.47 -2.87
C LEU A 45 -11.60 12.00 -2.48
N TRP A 46 -11.80 11.71 -1.18
CA TRP A 46 -11.73 10.33 -0.67
C TRP A 46 -12.80 9.44 -1.30
N ARG A 47 -14.04 9.92 -1.40
CA ARG A 47 -15.16 9.16 -2.02
C ARG A 47 -14.82 8.78 -3.45
N ASN A 48 -14.28 9.73 -4.22
CA ASN A 48 -13.90 9.52 -5.61
C ASN A 48 -12.75 8.50 -5.74
N GLN A 49 -11.64 8.71 -5.02
CA GLN A 49 -10.49 7.80 -5.04
C GLN A 49 -10.87 6.38 -4.59
N ARG A 50 -11.65 6.27 -3.51
CA ARG A 50 -12.11 4.98 -2.98
C ARG A 50 -12.98 4.24 -3.99
N LYS A 51 -13.90 4.93 -4.67
CA LYS A 51 -14.76 4.32 -5.68
C LYS A 51 -13.92 3.70 -6.80
N HIS A 52 -13.00 4.47 -7.40
CA HIS A 52 -12.16 3.96 -8.48
C HIS A 52 -11.31 2.77 -8.04
N VAL A 53 -10.62 2.85 -6.89
CA VAL A 53 -9.79 1.74 -6.42
C VAL A 53 -10.63 0.49 -6.15
N ILE A 54 -11.82 0.62 -5.58
CA ILE A 54 -12.72 -0.53 -5.40
C ILE A 54 -13.13 -1.14 -6.73
N ASP A 55 -13.47 -0.31 -7.72
CA ASP A 55 -13.91 -0.80 -9.03
C ASP A 55 -12.75 -1.47 -9.79
N TRP A 56 -11.55 -0.87 -9.79
CA TRP A 56 -10.34 -1.50 -10.33
C TRP A 56 -10.00 -2.83 -9.66
N LEU A 57 -10.12 -2.92 -8.33
CA LEU A 57 -9.90 -4.19 -7.62
C LEU A 57 -10.90 -5.28 -8.04
N LYS A 58 -12.17 -4.91 -8.30
CA LYS A 58 -13.18 -5.87 -8.80
C LYS A 58 -12.85 -6.33 -10.22
N ASP A 59 -12.43 -5.41 -11.08
CA ASP A 59 -12.03 -5.70 -12.46
C ASP A 59 -10.83 -6.64 -12.50
N LEU A 60 -9.90 -6.49 -11.55
CA LEU A 60 -8.76 -7.39 -11.34
C LEU A 60 -9.12 -8.71 -10.66
N GLY A 61 -10.41 -8.99 -10.39
CA GLY A 61 -10.87 -10.28 -9.88
C GLY A 61 -11.17 -10.33 -8.37
N MET A 62 -11.11 -9.22 -7.63
CA MET A 62 -11.59 -9.14 -6.24
C MET A 62 -13.12 -9.06 -6.15
N THR A 63 -13.80 -9.99 -6.82
CA THR A 63 -15.25 -10.11 -6.86
C THR A 63 -15.68 -11.53 -6.51
N LYS A 64 -16.91 -11.69 -6.00
CA LYS A 64 -17.51 -13.01 -5.75
C LYS A 64 -17.89 -13.73 -7.05
N LYS A 65 -18.00 -12.99 -8.16
CA LYS A 65 -18.38 -13.55 -9.46
C LYS A 65 -17.22 -14.37 -10.01
N GLN A 66 -17.54 -15.55 -10.53
CA GLN A 66 -16.59 -16.36 -11.27
C GLN A 66 -16.33 -15.73 -12.64
N GLY A 67 -15.08 -15.78 -13.11
CA GLY A 67 -14.67 -15.17 -14.36
C GLY A 67 -13.16 -15.28 -14.58
N ASN A 68 -12.69 -14.86 -15.76
CA ASN A 68 -11.27 -14.92 -16.12
C ASN A 68 -10.42 -14.05 -15.21
N ALA A 69 -10.85 -12.84 -14.89
CA ALA A 69 -10.17 -11.95 -13.94
C ALA A 69 -9.95 -12.60 -12.56
N ARG A 70 -10.99 -13.28 -12.03
CA ARG A 70 -10.88 -14.02 -10.76
C ARG A 70 -9.87 -15.17 -10.86
N LYS A 71 -9.90 -15.94 -11.94
CA LYS A 71 -8.92 -17.01 -12.19
C LYS A 71 -7.50 -16.44 -12.31
N SER A 72 -7.33 -15.30 -12.97
CA SER A 72 -6.05 -14.60 -13.09
C SER A 72 -5.51 -14.18 -11.72
N MET A 73 -6.34 -13.58 -10.86
CA MET A 73 -5.99 -13.26 -9.47
C MET A 73 -5.60 -14.52 -8.67
N GLU A 74 -6.36 -15.61 -8.80
CA GLU A 74 -6.05 -16.87 -8.14
C GLU A 74 -4.70 -17.45 -8.63
N GLN A 75 -4.40 -17.38 -9.94
CA GLN A 75 -3.09 -17.78 -10.47
C GLN A 75 -1.95 -16.89 -9.96
N ARG A 76 -2.16 -15.56 -9.88
CA ARG A 76 -1.18 -14.62 -9.31
C ARG A 76 -0.82 -15.00 -7.88
N ILE A 77 -1.83 -15.26 -7.03
CA ILE A 77 -1.63 -15.70 -5.65
C ILE A 77 -0.94 -17.06 -5.60
N LYS A 78 -1.41 -18.03 -6.40
CA LYS A 78 -0.84 -19.38 -6.44
C LYS A 78 0.63 -19.37 -6.86
N SER A 79 1.01 -18.56 -7.85
CA SER A 79 2.40 -18.36 -8.26
C SER A 79 3.25 -17.89 -7.08
N GLY A 80 2.79 -16.87 -6.35
CA GLY A 80 3.49 -16.38 -5.17
C GLY A 80 3.63 -17.45 -4.09
N VAL A 81 2.58 -18.21 -3.79
CA VAL A 81 2.66 -19.32 -2.82
C VAL A 81 3.70 -20.36 -3.24
N ILE A 82 3.79 -20.70 -4.53
CA ILE A 82 4.81 -21.62 -5.05
C ILE A 82 6.22 -21.04 -4.87
N GLU A 83 6.41 -19.75 -5.16
CA GLU A 83 7.68 -19.03 -4.93
C GLU A 83 8.08 -19.05 -3.44
N CYS A 84 7.11 -18.86 -2.53
CA CYS A 84 7.33 -18.95 -1.09
C CYS A 84 7.76 -20.36 -0.65
N MET A 85 7.06 -21.39 -1.13
CA MET A 85 7.40 -22.78 -0.81
C MET A 85 8.79 -23.17 -1.34
N LYS A 86 9.17 -22.66 -2.52
CA LYS A 86 10.53 -22.84 -3.05
C LYS A 86 11.55 -22.19 -2.13
N SER A 87 11.29 -20.96 -1.69
CA SER A 87 12.15 -20.25 -0.76
C SER A 87 12.33 -20.99 0.56
N PHE A 88 11.24 -21.50 1.15
CA PHE A 88 11.31 -22.33 2.35
C PHE A 88 12.17 -23.59 2.18
N ARG A 89 12.04 -24.28 1.03
CA ARG A 89 12.87 -25.44 0.71
C ARG A 89 14.34 -25.08 0.55
N ASP A 90 14.66 -23.91 0.02
CA ASP A 90 16.04 -23.48 -0.17
C ASP A 90 16.66 -23.03 1.16
N ASP A 91 15.88 -22.39 2.04
CA ASP A 91 16.30 -21.98 3.37
C ASP A 91 16.48 -23.20 4.29
N SER A 92 15.62 -24.22 4.18
CA SER A 92 15.74 -25.48 4.94
C SER A 92 16.94 -26.34 4.56
N LYS A 93 17.54 -26.14 3.38
CA LYS A 93 18.78 -26.83 2.97
C LYS A 93 20.02 -26.23 3.63
N LYS A 94 19.95 -24.96 4.05
CA LYS A 94 21.09 -24.23 4.62
C LYS A 94 21.14 -24.34 6.14
N HIS A 95 19.99 -24.45 6.78
CA HIS A 95 19.85 -24.44 8.23
C HIS A 95 18.83 -25.51 8.69
N SER A 96 19.09 -26.14 9.84
CA SER A 96 18.17 -27.13 10.45
C SER A 96 16.87 -26.51 10.97
N SER A 97 16.87 -25.19 11.16
CA SER A 97 15.70 -24.36 11.47
C SER A 97 15.85 -23.03 10.71
N PHE A 98 14.74 -22.49 10.22
CA PHE A 98 14.73 -21.20 9.51
C PHE A 98 13.51 -20.36 9.94
N ASP A 99 13.65 -19.04 9.89
CA ASP A 99 12.54 -18.11 10.13
C ASP A 99 11.71 -17.92 8.84
N PRO A 100 10.42 -18.33 8.81
CA PRO A 100 9.59 -18.18 7.63
C PRO A 100 9.19 -16.72 7.35
N HIS A 101 9.36 -15.81 8.31
CA HIS A 101 8.87 -14.42 8.23
C HIS A 101 9.38 -13.71 6.97
N HIS A 102 10.68 -13.78 6.69
CA HIS A 102 11.26 -13.08 5.54
C HIS A 102 10.76 -13.60 4.20
N ALA A 103 10.53 -14.91 4.06
CA ALA A 103 9.99 -15.46 2.81
C ALA A 103 8.51 -15.08 2.62
N LEU A 104 7.73 -15.08 3.70
CA LEU A 104 6.34 -14.64 3.68
C LEU A 104 6.24 -13.15 3.34
N GLN A 105 7.01 -12.30 4.01
CA GLN A 105 7.04 -10.87 3.78
C GLN A 105 7.45 -10.54 2.33
N HIS A 106 8.47 -11.21 1.81
CA HIS A 106 8.88 -11.06 0.41
C HIS A 106 7.77 -11.46 -0.56
N THR A 107 7.17 -12.64 -0.37
CA THR A 107 6.15 -13.17 -1.29
C THR A 107 4.89 -12.30 -1.28
N LEU A 108 4.37 -11.97 -0.10
CA LEU A 108 3.21 -11.11 0.05
C LEU A 108 3.47 -9.73 -0.55
N GLY A 109 4.65 -9.17 -0.28
CA GLY A 109 5.10 -7.91 -0.86
C GLY A 109 5.09 -7.93 -2.39
N ASN A 110 5.65 -8.98 -3.00
CA ASN A 110 5.67 -9.11 -4.46
C ASN A 110 4.29 -9.37 -5.08
N ILE A 111 3.41 -10.13 -4.43
CA ILE A 111 2.02 -10.27 -4.92
C ILE A 111 1.33 -8.90 -4.95
N ILE A 112 1.51 -8.08 -3.92
CA ILE A 112 0.93 -6.73 -3.87
C ILE A 112 1.61 -5.78 -4.85
N ASN A 113 2.95 -5.80 -4.97
CA ASN A 113 3.66 -4.97 -5.95
C ASN A 113 3.28 -5.33 -7.39
N ASP A 114 3.08 -6.61 -7.69
CA ASP A 114 2.58 -7.06 -8.98
C ASP A 114 1.14 -6.59 -9.22
N LEU A 115 0.28 -6.72 -8.21
CA LEU A 115 -1.11 -6.25 -8.29
C LEU A 115 -1.22 -4.72 -8.46
N VAL A 116 -0.36 -3.95 -7.79
CA VAL A 116 -0.44 -2.49 -7.78
C VAL A 116 0.33 -1.89 -8.94
N PHE A 117 1.58 -2.29 -9.14
CA PHE A 117 2.51 -1.67 -10.09
C PHE A 117 2.88 -2.57 -11.27
N GLY A 118 2.51 -3.86 -11.24
CA GLY A 118 2.98 -4.85 -12.21
C GLY A 118 4.47 -5.15 -12.10
N VAL A 119 5.06 -5.00 -10.90
CA VAL A 119 6.49 -5.19 -10.65
C VAL A 119 6.70 -6.28 -9.59
N LYS A 120 7.62 -7.20 -9.88
CA LYS A 120 8.16 -8.13 -8.89
C LYS A 120 9.64 -7.83 -8.68
N TYR A 121 10.06 -7.78 -7.43
CA TYR A 121 11.45 -7.54 -7.08
C TYR A 121 12.17 -8.84 -6.74
N ALA A 122 13.48 -8.90 -7.02
CA ALA A 122 14.33 -9.96 -6.47
C ALA A 122 14.50 -9.78 -4.95
N ARG A 123 14.81 -10.87 -4.23
CA ARG A 123 15.03 -10.83 -2.77
C ARG A 123 16.18 -9.88 -2.37
N ASP A 124 17.21 -9.82 -3.19
CA ASP A 124 18.42 -9.06 -2.96
C ASP A 124 18.38 -7.64 -3.54
N ASP A 125 17.31 -7.29 -4.27
CA ASP A 125 17.11 -5.98 -4.88
C ASP A 125 17.20 -4.85 -3.85
N VAL A 126 18.00 -3.84 -4.19
CA VAL A 126 18.32 -2.72 -3.29
C VAL A 126 17.08 -1.87 -3.02
N THR A 127 16.25 -1.63 -4.03
CA THR A 127 14.99 -0.88 -3.90
C THR A 127 14.03 -1.65 -3.01
N TRP A 128 13.93 -2.97 -3.20
CA TRP A 128 13.05 -3.81 -2.41
C TRP A 128 13.43 -3.85 -0.93
N LYS A 129 14.72 -4.06 -0.62
CA LYS A 129 15.23 -4.01 0.75
C LYS A 129 14.95 -2.66 1.40
N TYR A 130 15.12 -1.57 0.65
CA TYR A 130 14.81 -0.23 1.13
C TYR A 130 13.31 -0.07 1.44
N LEU A 131 12.42 -0.50 0.54
CA LEU A 131 10.97 -0.43 0.74
C LEU A 131 10.52 -1.26 1.95
N LEU A 132 11.09 -2.45 2.14
CA LEU A 132 10.83 -3.29 3.32
C LEU A 132 11.28 -2.62 4.63
N GLN A 133 12.48 -2.05 4.64
CA GLN A 133 12.99 -1.33 5.81
C GLN A 133 12.11 -0.12 6.13
N LEU A 134 11.67 0.61 5.10
CA LEU A 134 10.79 1.76 5.27
C LEU A 134 9.41 1.32 5.78
N GLN A 135 8.85 0.22 5.28
CA GLN A 135 7.59 -0.33 5.77
C GLN A 135 7.70 -0.69 7.26
N GLU A 136 8.68 -1.49 7.64
CA GLU A 136 8.84 -1.98 9.02
C GLU A 136 9.10 -0.81 10.00
N LYS A 137 10.13 -0.01 9.70
CA LYS A 137 10.53 1.10 10.58
C LYS A 137 9.54 2.25 10.53
N GLY A 138 9.00 2.58 9.36
CA GLY A 138 8.03 3.65 9.17
C GLY A 138 6.72 3.37 9.89
N LEU A 139 6.17 2.15 9.79
CA LEU A 139 4.98 1.76 10.54
C LEU A 139 5.20 1.84 12.05
N LYS A 140 6.33 1.33 12.54
CA LYS A 140 6.70 1.42 13.96
C LYS A 140 6.77 2.88 14.42
N LEU A 141 7.44 3.73 13.63
CA LEU A 141 7.60 5.15 13.95
C LEU A 141 6.26 5.91 13.93
N MET A 142 5.37 5.64 12.99
CA MET A 142 4.03 6.24 12.97
C MET A 142 3.22 5.85 14.22
N GLY A 143 3.32 4.59 14.66
CA GLY A 143 2.65 4.11 15.88
C GLY A 143 3.19 4.78 17.15
N VAL A 144 4.51 4.77 17.35
CA VAL A 144 5.11 5.34 18.58
C VAL A 144 5.11 6.87 18.60
N SER A 145 4.98 7.54 17.44
CA SER A 145 4.89 9.01 17.36
C SER A 145 3.48 9.53 17.62
N GLY A 146 2.53 8.70 18.07
CA GLY A 146 1.14 9.12 18.30
C GLY A 146 1.01 10.34 19.24
N ALA A 147 1.84 10.43 20.28
CA ALA A 147 1.83 11.56 21.22
C ALA A 147 2.18 12.90 20.56
N VAL A 148 2.97 12.89 19.49
CA VAL A 148 3.39 14.08 18.72
C VAL A 148 2.19 14.76 18.02
N ASN A 149 1.10 14.02 17.82
CA ASN A 149 -0.15 14.56 17.29
C ASN A 149 -0.82 15.54 18.27
N PHE A 150 -0.74 15.25 19.57
CA PHE A 150 -1.47 15.98 20.62
C PHE A 150 -0.59 16.95 21.40
N LEU A 151 0.73 16.70 21.46
CA LEU A 151 1.69 17.52 22.19
C LEU A 151 2.72 18.11 21.21
N PRO A 152 2.48 19.30 20.62
CA PRO A 152 3.33 19.86 19.57
C PRO A 152 4.79 20.06 19.99
N TRP A 153 5.05 20.37 21.27
CA TRP A 153 6.40 20.58 21.78
C TRP A 153 7.27 19.30 21.71
N LEU A 154 6.67 18.10 21.73
CA LEU A 154 7.39 16.84 21.54
C LEU A 154 8.06 16.75 20.17
N ARG A 155 7.58 17.50 19.16
CA ARG A 155 8.14 17.52 17.80
C ARG A 155 9.59 17.99 17.79
N PHE A 156 9.97 18.85 18.73
CA PHE A 156 11.30 19.46 18.79
C PHE A 156 12.31 18.63 19.59
N LEU A 157 11.87 17.55 20.24
CA LEU A 157 12.80 16.66 20.94
C LEU A 157 13.68 15.90 19.94
N PRO A 158 14.99 15.73 20.22
CA PRO A 158 15.93 15.13 19.27
C PRO A 158 15.50 13.76 18.72
N TRP A 159 14.89 12.92 19.56
CA TRP A 159 14.42 11.59 19.15
C TRP A 159 13.24 11.65 18.16
N ASN A 160 12.27 12.52 18.43
CA ASN A 160 11.10 12.70 17.56
C ASN A 160 11.49 13.42 16.27
N LEU A 161 12.42 14.38 16.31
CA LEU A 161 12.96 15.01 15.10
C LEU A 161 13.59 13.99 14.15
N ARG A 162 14.40 13.05 14.67
CA ARG A 162 14.97 11.96 13.86
C ARG A 162 13.88 11.07 13.25
N SER A 163 12.86 10.77 14.02
CA SER A 163 11.72 9.94 13.58
C SER A 163 10.90 10.62 12.49
N ILE A 164 10.55 11.90 12.67
CA ILE A 164 9.84 12.73 11.70
C ILE A 164 10.66 12.86 10.42
N ARG A 165 11.97 13.13 10.52
CA ARG A 165 12.86 13.22 9.37
C ARG A 165 12.90 11.91 8.59
N PHE A 166 13.04 10.78 9.26
CA PHE A 166 12.99 9.47 8.61
C PHE A 166 11.68 9.25 7.84
N LEU A 167 10.53 9.66 8.41
CA LEU A 167 9.23 9.54 7.73
C LEU A 167 9.12 10.48 6.53
N LEU A 168 9.60 11.72 6.63
CA LEU A 168 9.61 12.69 5.53
C LEU A 168 10.52 12.24 4.38
N ASP A 169 11.76 11.85 4.71
CA ASP A 169 12.73 11.37 3.72
C ASP A 169 12.24 10.07 3.06
N GLY A 170 11.65 9.17 3.86
CA GLY A 170 11.03 7.95 3.38
C GLY A 170 9.89 8.21 2.39
N LYS A 171 8.97 9.12 2.75
CA LYS A 171 7.89 9.56 1.86
C LYS A 171 8.44 10.11 0.55
N ALA A 172 9.42 11.01 0.61
CA ALA A 172 10.01 11.64 -0.57
C ALA A 172 10.64 10.60 -1.51
N ARG A 173 11.51 9.73 -0.99
CA ARG A 173 12.15 8.67 -1.79
C ARG A 173 11.15 7.68 -2.38
N THR A 174 10.14 7.28 -1.62
CA THR A 174 9.11 6.39 -2.14
C THR A 174 8.29 7.05 -3.24
N HIS A 175 8.00 8.36 -3.13
CA HIS A 175 7.36 9.11 -4.22
C HIS A 175 8.24 9.21 -5.46
N GLU A 176 9.57 9.34 -5.33
CA GLU A 176 10.51 9.29 -6.47
C GLU A 176 10.43 7.93 -7.18
N ILE A 177 10.43 6.83 -6.41
CA ILE A 177 10.27 5.48 -6.96
C ILE A 177 8.93 5.37 -7.71
N TYR A 178 7.82 5.77 -7.08
CA TYR A 178 6.49 5.68 -7.69
C TYR A 178 6.37 6.55 -8.94
N LYS A 179 6.94 7.77 -8.91
CA LYS A 179 7.00 8.65 -10.08
C LYS A 179 7.75 7.97 -11.24
N SER A 180 8.90 7.35 -10.97
CA SER A 180 9.64 6.63 -12.01
C SER A 180 8.87 5.44 -12.60
N LEU A 181 8.04 4.77 -11.79
CA LEU A 181 7.18 3.68 -12.26
C LEU A 181 6.03 4.20 -13.14
N ILE A 182 5.42 5.31 -12.73
CA ILE A 182 4.37 6.00 -13.50
C ILE A 182 4.92 6.46 -14.85
N GLU A 183 6.06 7.17 -14.87
CA GLU A 183 6.67 7.67 -16.10
C GLU A 183 7.03 6.56 -17.09
N LYS A 184 7.65 5.47 -16.59
CA LYS A 184 7.93 4.28 -17.41
C LYS A 184 6.65 3.65 -17.96
N ARG A 185 5.57 3.68 -17.16
CA ARG A 185 4.28 3.13 -17.58
C ARG A 185 3.63 3.97 -18.66
N GLU A 186 3.63 5.28 -18.51
CA GLU A 186 3.09 6.23 -19.49
C GLU A 186 3.80 6.07 -20.85
N GLN A 187 5.13 5.91 -20.86
CA GLN A 187 5.91 5.68 -22.09
C GLN A 187 5.53 4.38 -22.83
N THR A 188 5.10 3.36 -22.10
CA THR A 188 4.78 2.04 -22.65
C THR A 188 3.28 1.79 -22.79
N TRP A 189 2.45 2.79 -22.47
CA TRP A 189 1.00 2.64 -22.35
C TRP A 189 0.32 2.21 -23.66
N GLU A 190 0.68 2.83 -24.78
CA GLU A 190 0.08 2.53 -26.10
C GLU A 190 0.29 1.07 -26.51
N GLN A 191 1.47 0.52 -26.23
CA GLN A 191 1.78 -0.89 -26.51
C GLN A 191 1.02 -1.80 -25.55
N ARG A 192 0.87 -1.37 -24.29
CA ARG A 192 0.27 -2.20 -23.24
C ARG A 192 -1.25 -2.29 -23.36
N LYS A 193 -1.94 -1.20 -23.69
CA LYS A 193 -3.41 -1.21 -23.86
C LYS A 193 -3.88 -2.06 -25.04
N ALA A 194 -2.98 -2.35 -25.99
CA ALA A 194 -3.24 -3.24 -27.11
C ALA A 194 -3.13 -4.74 -26.74
N VAL A 195 -2.52 -5.07 -25.59
CA VAL A 195 -2.40 -6.44 -25.07
C VAL A 195 -3.61 -6.77 -24.19
N SER A 196 -4.02 -8.04 -24.17
CA SER A 196 -5.17 -8.53 -23.39
C SER A 196 -5.21 -8.01 -21.93
N ASP A 197 -6.41 -7.61 -21.51
CA ASP A 197 -6.77 -7.02 -20.21
C ASP A 197 -6.41 -7.94 -19.02
N ASP A 198 -6.28 -9.24 -19.24
CA ASP A 198 -5.97 -10.24 -18.20
C ASP A 198 -4.63 -9.99 -17.45
N SER A 199 -3.78 -9.09 -17.96
CA SER A 199 -2.47 -8.73 -17.37
C SER A 199 -2.45 -7.38 -16.65
N PHE A 200 -3.58 -6.69 -16.55
CA PHE A 200 -3.65 -5.36 -15.97
C PHE A 200 -3.35 -5.38 -14.45
N ASN A 201 -2.93 -4.22 -13.96
CA ASN A 201 -2.70 -3.92 -12.56
C ASN A 201 -3.32 -2.55 -12.24
N ILE A 202 -3.28 -2.15 -10.97
CA ILE A 202 -3.92 -0.89 -10.54
C ILE A 202 -3.29 0.33 -11.22
N LEU A 203 -1.97 0.33 -11.45
CA LEU A 203 -1.29 1.41 -12.14
C LEU A 203 -1.78 1.54 -13.59
N ASP A 204 -2.05 0.43 -14.29
CA ASP A 204 -2.62 0.46 -15.64
C ASP A 204 -4.00 1.15 -15.66
N HIS A 205 -4.89 0.79 -14.74
CA HIS A 205 -6.19 1.47 -14.60
C HIS A 205 -6.06 2.94 -14.22
N PHE A 206 -5.07 3.28 -13.39
CA PHE A 206 -4.81 4.66 -13.00
C PHE A 206 -4.35 5.50 -14.20
N ILE A 207 -3.42 4.99 -15.02
CA ILE A 207 -2.96 5.68 -16.24
C ILE A 207 -4.12 5.85 -17.23
N ASP A 208 -4.90 4.80 -17.46
CA ASP A 208 -6.06 4.86 -18.35
C ASP A 208 -7.06 5.93 -17.90
N GLU A 209 -7.44 5.94 -16.61
CA GLU A 209 -8.36 6.94 -16.06
C GLU A 209 -7.80 8.36 -16.11
N ARG A 210 -6.48 8.52 -15.92
CA ARG A 210 -5.81 9.82 -16.05
C ARG A 210 -5.88 10.32 -17.49
N MET A 211 -5.51 9.49 -18.46
CA MET A 211 -5.49 9.85 -19.89
C MET A 211 -6.89 10.17 -20.44
N ARG A 212 -7.95 9.59 -19.87
CA ARG A 212 -9.34 9.94 -20.24
C ARG A 212 -9.80 11.31 -19.72
N ARG A 213 -9.11 11.86 -18.72
CA ARG A 213 -9.47 13.14 -18.05
C ARG A 213 -8.64 14.32 -18.52
N GLU A 214 -7.48 14.07 -19.12
CA GLU A 214 -6.65 15.07 -19.82
C GLU A 214 -7.18 15.33 -21.23
#